data_AF-A0A357MBN9-F1
#
_entry.id   AF-A0A357MBN9-F1
#
_cell.length_a   1.000
_cell.length_b   1.000
_cell.length_c   1.000
_cell.angle_alpha   90.00
_cell.angle_beta   90.00
_cell.angle_gamma   90.00
#
_symmetry.space_group_name_H-M   'P 1'
#
loop_
_entity.id
_entity.type
_entity.pdbx_description
1 polymer ?
#
loop_
_entity_poly.entity_id
_entity_poly.type
_entity_poly.pdbx_seq_one_letter_code
_entity_poly.pdbx_strand_id
1 'polypeptide(L)'
;TIDKKLQEEIEELALKSGMREGAVVVLDTRTGDIEAMVSLPFYNPEKISPQGGEWNNRALQAAVPGSIFKIVTAAAALEAGVTSADELFYCSGQYEKYGLSCLTGKGHGPLTLAQGFAVSCNTVFAALAERLSGVQLQSTALALGLGRDISC
;
A
#
# COMPACT_ATOMS: atom_id res chain seq x y z
N THR A 1 10.57 20.27 6.15
CA THR A 1 10.01 19.73 7.39
C THR A 1 10.74 18.50 7.91
N ILE A 2 11.83 18.04 7.28
CA ILE A 2 12.60 16.91 7.81
C ILE A 2 13.10 17.23 9.22
N ASP A 3 12.73 16.39 10.17
CA ASP A 3 13.34 16.36 11.49
C ASP A 3 14.61 15.52 11.41
N LYS A 4 15.74 16.17 11.63
CA LYS A 4 17.06 15.53 11.49
C LYS A 4 17.21 14.32 12.41
N LYS A 5 16.72 14.40 13.65
CA LYS A 5 16.88 13.32 14.62
C LYS A 5 16.04 12.12 14.22
N LEU A 6 14.79 12.36 13.81
CA LEU A 6 13.91 11.30 13.32
C LEU A 6 14.47 10.66 12.06
N GLN A 7 14.98 11.46 11.11
CA GLN A 7 15.64 10.95 9.91
C GLN A 7 16.78 9.98 10.26
N GLU A 8 17.72 10.38 11.12
CA GLU A 8 18.86 9.55 11.54
C GLU A 8 18.38 8.26 12.24
N GLU A 9 17.36 8.33 13.10
CA GLU A 9 16.78 7.16 13.78
C GLU A 9 16.14 6.16 12.80
N ILE A 10 15.39 6.64 11.79
CA ILE A 10 14.76 5.77 10.78
C ILE A 10 15.81 5.16 9.85
N GLU A 11 16.86 5.88 9.49
CA GLU A 11 17.99 5.36 8.72
C GLU A 11 18.69 4.20 9.45
N GLU A 12 19.01 4.39 10.73
CA GLU A 12 19.59 3.34 11.56
C GLU A 12 18.68 2.12 11.68
N LEU A 13 17.38 2.34 11.90
CA LEU A 13 16.40 1.25 12.00
C LEU A 13 16.27 0.48 10.70
N ALA A 14 16.26 1.16 9.55
CA ALA A 14 16.21 0.52 8.25
C ALA A 14 17.43 -0.40 8.05
N LEU A 15 18.64 0.07 8.37
CA LEU A 15 19.85 -0.74 8.31
C LEU A 15 19.82 -1.94 9.28
N LYS A 16 19.45 -1.69 10.54
CA LYS A 16 19.36 -2.73 11.60
C LYS A 16 18.28 -3.79 11.28
N SER A 17 17.24 -3.43 10.54
CA SER A 17 16.19 -4.37 10.11
C SER A 17 16.68 -5.39 9.07
N GLY A 18 17.87 -5.16 8.49
CA GLY A 18 18.38 -5.95 7.37
C GLY A 18 17.79 -5.52 6.02
N MET A 19 17.14 -4.36 5.95
CA MET A 19 16.68 -3.78 4.69
C MET A 19 17.89 -3.50 3.79
N ARG A 20 17.93 -4.17 2.64
CA ARG A 20 18.99 -4.00 1.64
C ARG A 20 18.60 -3.01 0.54
N GLU A 21 17.31 -2.97 0.23
CA GLU A 21 16.73 -2.15 -0.81
C GLU A 21 15.30 -1.79 -0.43
N GLY A 22 14.90 -0.54 -0.61
CA GLY A 22 13.56 -0.06 -0.28
C GLY A 22 13.52 1.41 0.09
N ALA A 23 12.37 1.86 0.56
CA ALA A 23 12.19 3.21 1.05
C ALA A 23 11.23 3.25 2.25
N VAL A 24 11.39 4.28 3.09
CA VAL A 24 10.50 4.59 4.20
C VAL A 24 10.18 6.07 4.16
N VAL A 25 8.90 6.43 4.26
CA VAL A 25 8.46 7.82 4.35
C VAL A 25 7.64 7.97 5.62
N VAL A 26 7.95 8.99 6.41
CA VAL A 26 7.20 9.36 7.61
C VAL A 26 6.57 10.72 7.38
N LEU A 27 5.25 10.79 7.55
CA LEU A 27 4.46 11.98 7.36
C LEU A 27 3.82 12.43 8.68
N ASP A 28 3.79 13.73 8.93
CA ASP A 28 2.88 14.29 9.94
C ASP A 28 1.44 14.18 9.43
N THR A 29 0.56 13.56 10.21
CA THR A 29 -0.81 13.25 9.79
C THR A 29 -1.74 14.47 9.75
N ARG A 30 -1.35 15.58 10.41
CA ARG A 30 -2.14 16.81 10.47
C ARG A 30 -1.74 17.79 9.37
N THR A 31 -0.44 17.93 9.13
CA THR A 31 0.08 18.91 8.15
C THR A 31 0.40 18.28 6.80
N GLY A 32 0.61 16.96 6.75
CA GLY A 32 1.10 16.25 5.57
C GLY A 32 2.59 16.46 5.30
N ASP A 33 3.31 17.06 6.26
CA ASP A 33 4.73 17.31 6.15
C ASP A 33 5.55 16.02 6.13
N ILE A 34 6.64 16.03 5.34
CA ILE A 34 7.61 14.94 5.32
C ILE A 34 8.60 15.17 6.46
N GLU A 35 8.47 14.37 7.52
CA GLU A 35 9.31 14.40 8.71
C GLU A 35 10.56 13.54 8.54
N ALA A 36 10.46 12.43 7.78
CA ALA A 36 11.60 11.62 7.36
C ALA A 36 11.35 10.94 6.01
N MET A 37 12.41 10.76 5.21
CA MET A 37 12.39 10.06 3.93
C MET A 37 13.71 9.32 3.71
N VAL A 38 13.66 7.99 3.79
CA VAL A 38 14.80 7.10 3.64
C VAL A 38 14.68 6.31 2.34
N SER A 39 15.77 6.19 1.59
CA SER A 39 15.88 5.37 0.39
C SER A 39 17.17 4.57 0.44
N LEU A 40 17.05 3.25 0.33
CA LEU A 40 18.16 2.30 0.35
C LEU A 40 18.31 1.57 -0.98
N PRO A 41 19.54 1.23 -1.39
CA PRO A 41 20.82 1.62 -0.78
C PRO A 41 21.08 3.14 -0.82
N PHE A 42 21.84 3.65 0.15
CA PHE A 42 22.22 5.06 0.21
C PHE A 42 23.14 5.42 -0.96
N TYR A 43 22.92 6.62 -1.52
CA TYR A 43 23.80 7.17 -2.53
C TYR A 43 25.21 7.40 -1.95
N ASN A 44 26.22 6.83 -2.61
CA ASN A 44 27.62 7.12 -2.30
C ASN A 44 28.24 7.96 -3.44
N PRO A 45 28.54 9.25 -3.21
CA PRO A 45 29.10 10.13 -4.24
C PRO A 45 30.48 9.69 -4.74
N GLU A 46 31.22 8.90 -3.97
CA GLU A 46 32.53 8.37 -4.35
C GLU A 46 32.43 7.10 -5.20
N LYS A 47 31.27 6.45 -5.23
CA LYS A 47 31.03 5.18 -5.94
C LYS A 47 29.78 5.28 -6.80
N ILE A 48 29.83 6.14 -7.80
CA ILE A 48 28.72 6.31 -8.74
C ILE A 48 28.66 5.11 -9.68
N SER A 49 27.66 4.25 -9.48
CA SER A 49 27.29 3.21 -10.44
C SER A 49 25.98 3.60 -11.14
N PRO A 50 26.02 4.08 -12.40
CA PRO A 50 24.82 4.45 -13.14
C PRO A 50 23.79 3.32 -13.23
N GLN A 51 24.27 2.06 -13.27
CA GLN A 51 23.44 0.86 -13.34
C GLN A 51 22.91 0.38 -11.98
N GLY A 52 23.48 0.86 -10.86
CA GLY A 52 23.18 0.37 -9.51
C GLY A 52 21.91 0.94 -8.86
N GLY A 53 21.32 2.00 -9.44
CA GLY A 53 20.10 2.63 -8.94
C GLY A 53 20.21 3.28 -7.55
N GLU A 54 21.40 3.33 -6.96
CA GLU A 54 21.72 3.99 -5.68
C GLU A 54 21.48 5.51 -5.72
N TRP A 55 21.51 6.10 -6.91
CA TRP A 55 21.23 7.52 -7.14
C TRP A 55 19.73 7.84 -7.21
N ASN A 56 18.86 6.83 -7.24
CA ASN A 56 17.41 7.02 -7.27
C ASN A 56 16.83 7.06 -5.85
N ASN A 57 16.01 8.08 -5.57
CA ASN A 57 15.15 8.07 -4.40
C ASN A 57 13.94 7.16 -4.65
N ARG A 58 13.99 5.93 -4.11
CA ARG A 58 12.94 4.93 -4.27
C ARG A 58 11.61 5.35 -3.64
N ALA A 59 11.61 6.27 -2.68
CA ALA A 59 10.38 6.82 -2.10
C ALA A 59 9.52 7.55 -3.12
N LEU A 60 10.14 8.02 -4.21
CA LEU A 60 9.48 8.80 -5.27
C LEU A 60 9.24 7.97 -6.54
N GLN A 61 9.55 6.67 -6.51
CA GLN A 61 9.37 5.79 -7.66
C GLN A 61 8.05 5.03 -7.56
N ALA A 62 7.36 4.90 -8.70
CA ALA A 62 6.16 4.09 -8.79
C ALA A 62 6.50 2.61 -8.58
N ALA A 63 5.77 1.97 -7.66
CA ALA A 63 5.84 0.54 -7.42
C ALA A 63 4.42 -0.07 -7.44
N VAL A 64 4.32 -1.36 -7.72
CA VAL A 64 3.04 -2.07 -7.65
C VAL A 64 2.62 -2.18 -6.18
N PRO A 65 1.50 -1.57 -5.75
CA PRO A 65 1.14 -1.43 -4.33
C PRO A 65 0.71 -2.75 -3.66
N GLY A 66 0.38 -3.78 -4.46
CA GLY A 66 -0.11 -5.06 -3.94
C GLY A 66 -1.35 -4.89 -3.07
N SER A 67 -1.40 -5.58 -1.92
CA SER A 67 -2.55 -5.55 -1.01
C SER A 67 -2.81 -4.19 -0.37
N ILE A 68 -1.87 -3.24 -0.40
CA ILE A 68 -2.14 -1.88 0.09
C ILE A 68 -3.23 -1.20 -0.74
N PHE A 69 -3.37 -1.56 -2.02
CA PHE A 69 -4.45 -1.04 -2.89
C PHE A 69 -5.86 -1.40 -2.41
N LYS A 70 -6.01 -2.39 -1.52
CA LYS A 70 -7.29 -2.73 -0.90
C LYS A 70 -7.90 -1.57 -0.13
N ILE A 71 -7.10 -0.60 0.33
CA ILE A 71 -7.60 0.65 0.92
C ILE A 71 -8.50 1.40 -0.09
N VAL A 72 -8.04 1.52 -1.34
CA VAL A 72 -8.80 2.16 -2.42
C VAL A 72 -10.09 1.39 -2.71
N THR A 73 -10.00 0.06 -2.83
CA THR A 73 -11.17 -0.78 -3.10
C THR A 73 -12.20 -0.72 -1.96
N ALA A 74 -11.76 -0.76 -0.70
CA ALA A 74 -12.66 -0.65 0.45
C ALA A 74 -13.34 0.74 0.49
N ALA A 75 -12.58 1.81 0.33
CA ALA A 75 -13.11 3.17 0.30
C ALA A 75 -14.14 3.34 -0.82
N ALA A 76 -13.83 2.89 -2.04
CA ALA A 76 -14.72 2.97 -3.18
C ALA A 76 -16.04 2.23 -2.94
N ALA A 77 -15.99 1.05 -2.33
CA ALA A 77 -17.18 0.26 -2.06
C ALA A 77 -18.07 0.84 -0.96
N LEU A 78 -17.45 1.37 0.10
CA LEU A 78 -18.17 2.02 1.19
C LEU A 78 -18.82 3.33 0.71
N GLU A 79 -18.10 4.14 -0.06
CA GLU A 79 -18.62 5.40 -0.63
C GLU A 79 -19.77 5.14 -1.63
N ALA A 80 -19.67 4.09 -2.43
CA ALA A 80 -20.73 3.68 -3.36
C ALA A 80 -21.94 3.04 -2.65
N GLY A 81 -21.87 2.78 -1.34
CA GLY A 81 -22.94 2.13 -0.57
C GLY A 81 -23.21 0.69 -0.98
N VAL A 82 -22.25 0.01 -1.63
CA VAL A 82 -22.40 -1.39 -2.11
C VAL A 82 -21.96 -2.44 -1.08
N THR A 83 -21.57 -1.99 0.11
CA THR A 83 -21.15 -2.81 1.24
C THR A 83 -21.24 -2.02 2.56
N SER A 84 -21.05 -2.70 3.68
CA SER A 84 -20.83 -2.12 5.00
C SER A 84 -19.71 -2.88 5.72
N ALA A 85 -19.14 -2.27 6.77
CA ALA A 85 -18.03 -2.87 7.53
C ALA A 85 -18.40 -4.21 8.20
N ASP A 86 -19.68 -4.40 8.51
CA ASP A 86 -20.28 -5.56 9.15
C ASP A 86 -20.88 -6.58 8.16
N GLU A 87 -20.90 -6.28 6.85
CA GLU A 87 -21.37 -7.24 5.85
C GLU A 87 -20.55 -8.54 5.92
N LEU A 88 -21.25 -9.68 5.92
CA LEU A 88 -20.64 -11.00 5.98
C LEU A 88 -20.24 -11.50 4.59
N PHE A 89 -19.01 -11.99 4.53
CA PHE A 89 -18.42 -12.69 3.38
C PHE A 89 -18.01 -14.10 3.80
N TYR A 90 -17.82 -14.96 2.81
CA TYR A 90 -17.30 -16.31 3.02
C TYR A 90 -16.03 -16.53 2.19
N CYS A 91 -14.94 -16.91 2.85
CA CYS A 91 -13.68 -17.26 2.20
C CYS A 91 -13.42 -18.77 2.32
N SER A 92 -13.59 -19.49 1.22
CA SER A 92 -13.28 -20.93 1.10
C SER A 92 -11.78 -21.23 0.89
N GLY A 93 -10.94 -20.20 0.76
CA GLY A 93 -9.50 -20.33 0.51
C GLY A 93 -9.11 -20.18 -0.96
N GLN A 94 -10.06 -20.37 -1.86
CA GLN A 94 -9.90 -20.09 -3.27
C GLN A 94 -10.99 -19.12 -3.73
N TYR A 95 -10.69 -18.36 -4.77
CA TYR A 95 -11.68 -17.59 -5.50
C TYR A 95 -11.72 -18.14 -6.91
N GLU A 96 -12.84 -18.75 -7.28
CA GLU A 96 -12.96 -19.56 -8.51
C GLU A 96 -12.72 -18.75 -9.79
N LYS A 97 -12.70 -17.42 -9.69
CA LYS A 97 -12.52 -16.48 -10.79
C LYS A 97 -11.15 -15.81 -10.75
N TYR A 98 -10.63 -15.48 -11.92
CA TYR A 98 -9.38 -14.72 -12.11
C TYR A 98 -8.10 -15.39 -11.54
N GLY A 99 -8.16 -16.68 -11.16
CA GLY A 99 -7.03 -17.39 -10.57
C GLY A 99 -6.62 -16.85 -9.20
N LEU A 100 -7.52 -16.16 -8.50
CA LEU A 100 -7.23 -15.56 -7.21
C LEU A 100 -7.39 -16.59 -6.09
N SER A 101 -6.48 -16.57 -5.13
CA SER A 101 -6.55 -17.41 -3.94
C SER A 101 -6.33 -16.60 -2.68
N CYS A 102 -6.83 -17.12 -1.57
CA CYS A 102 -6.49 -16.58 -0.27
C CYS A 102 -5.03 -16.94 0.05
N LEU A 103 -4.29 -15.98 0.63
CA LEU A 103 -2.89 -16.20 0.99
C LEU A 103 -2.69 -17.38 1.95
N THR A 104 -3.67 -17.64 2.82
CA THR A 104 -3.62 -18.74 3.80
C THR A 104 -3.86 -20.12 3.19
N GLY A 105 -4.41 -20.20 1.96
CA GLY A 105 -4.76 -21.44 1.26
C GLY A 105 -5.91 -22.25 1.88
N LYS A 106 -6.15 -22.15 3.19
CA LYS A 106 -7.16 -22.92 3.93
C LYS A 106 -8.53 -22.23 4.04
N GLY A 107 -8.61 -20.96 3.62
CA GLY A 107 -9.82 -20.14 3.77
C GLY A 107 -9.97 -19.57 5.18
N HIS A 108 -10.66 -18.44 5.29
CA HIS A 108 -10.97 -17.82 6.58
C HIS A 108 -12.35 -18.23 7.12
N GLY A 109 -13.19 -18.89 6.32
CA GLY A 109 -14.58 -19.15 6.66
C GLY A 109 -15.43 -17.87 6.61
N PRO A 110 -16.46 -17.73 7.46
CA PRO A 110 -17.26 -16.52 7.54
C PRO A 110 -16.49 -15.39 8.22
N LEU A 111 -16.50 -14.20 7.61
CA LEU A 111 -15.88 -13.01 8.15
C LEU A 111 -16.58 -11.75 7.66
N THR A 112 -16.58 -10.68 8.46
CA THR A 112 -17.07 -9.37 8.03
C THR A 112 -16.08 -8.69 7.07
N LEU A 113 -16.51 -7.63 6.37
CA LEU A 113 -15.59 -6.79 5.60
C LEU A 113 -14.44 -6.26 6.46
N ALA A 114 -14.73 -5.76 7.67
CA ALA A 114 -13.71 -5.26 8.59
C ALA A 114 -12.68 -6.34 8.96
N GLN A 115 -13.14 -7.56 9.24
CA GLN A 115 -12.25 -8.69 9.49
C GLN A 115 -11.45 -9.06 8.23
N GLY A 116 -12.10 -9.06 7.05
CA GLY A 116 -11.48 -9.34 5.76
C GLY A 116 -10.38 -8.36 5.40
N PHE A 117 -10.56 -7.08 5.71
CA PHE A 117 -9.53 -6.05 5.58
C PHE A 117 -8.38 -6.31 6.56
N ALA A 118 -8.67 -6.59 7.84
CA ALA A 118 -7.65 -6.85 8.85
C ALA A 118 -6.76 -8.06 8.53
N VAL A 119 -7.31 -9.12 7.96
CA VAL A 119 -6.55 -10.33 7.55
C VAL A 119 -6.11 -10.29 6.08
N SER A 120 -6.31 -9.16 5.39
CA SER A 120 -5.98 -8.96 3.98
C SER A 120 -6.53 -10.05 3.05
N CYS A 121 -7.77 -10.48 3.26
CA CYS A 121 -8.38 -11.58 2.50
C CYS A 121 -8.62 -11.22 1.02
N ASN A 122 -7.91 -11.86 0.10
CA ASN A 122 -8.10 -11.63 -1.35
C ASN A 122 -9.51 -11.97 -1.84
N THR A 123 -10.14 -13.02 -1.30
CA THR A 123 -11.50 -13.43 -1.67
C THR A 123 -12.52 -12.35 -1.39
N VAL A 124 -12.45 -11.72 -0.22
CA VAL A 124 -13.35 -10.60 0.16
C VAL A 124 -13.16 -9.44 -0.81
N PHE A 125 -11.90 -9.06 -1.07
CA PHE A 125 -11.60 -7.91 -1.94
C PHE A 125 -11.87 -8.16 -3.43
N ALA A 126 -11.78 -9.41 -3.88
CA ALA A 126 -12.18 -9.77 -5.24
C ALA A 126 -13.70 -9.65 -5.40
N ALA A 127 -14.49 -10.24 -4.48
CA ALA A 127 -15.94 -10.10 -4.48
C ALA A 127 -16.39 -8.64 -4.35
N LEU A 128 -15.67 -7.84 -3.57
CA LEU A 128 -15.95 -6.42 -3.42
C LEU A 128 -15.66 -5.64 -4.70
N ALA A 129 -14.53 -5.92 -5.36
CA ALA A 129 -14.16 -5.27 -6.62
C ALA A 129 -15.15 -5.57 -7.75
N GLU A 130 -15.79 -6.75 -7.77
CA GLU A 130 -16.82 -7.08 -8.78
C GLU A 130 -18.09 -6.23 -8.68
N ARG A 131 -18.34 -5.63 -7.51
CA ARG A 131 -19.47 -4.72 -7.31
C ARG A 131 -19.19 -3.31 -7.77
N LEU A 132 -17.94 -3.03 -8.12
CA LEU A 132 -17.47 -1.71 -8.52
C LEU A 132 -17.21 -1.67 -10.02
N SER A 133 -17.51 -0.53 -10.63
CA SER A 133 -17.03 -0.19 -11.96
C SER A 133 -15.56 0.26 -11.91
N GLY A 134 -14.86 0.11 -13.04
CA GLY A 134 -13.51 0.65 -13.19
C GLY A 134 -13.44 2.16 -12.96
N VAL A 135 -14.51 2.89 -13.29
CA VAL A 135 -14.62 4.34 -13.06
C VAL A 135 -14.69 4.67 -11.57
N GLN A 136 -15.45 3.91 -10.77
CA GLN A 136 -15.52 4.10 -9.32
C GLN A 136 -14.16 3.87 -8.66
N LEU A 137 -13.45 2.80 -9.06
CA LEU A 137 -12.10 2.52 -8.57
C LEU A 137 -11.10 3.62 -8.96
N GLN A 138 -11.12 4.04 -10.23
CA GLN A 138 -10.22 5.09 -10.71
C GLN A 138 -10.50 6.44 -10.04
N SER A 139 -11.77 6.82 -9.91
CA SER A 139 -12.17 8.07 -9.26
C SER A 139 -11.71 8.11 -7.81
N THR A 140 -11.89 6.99 -7.08
CA THR A 140 -11.43 6.87 -5.69
C THR A 140 -9.91 6.91 -5.59
N ALA A 141 -9.20 6.21 -6.48
CA ALA A 141 -7.73 6.25 -6.52
C ALA A 141 -7.20 7.68 -6.71
N LEU A 142 -7.78 8.42 -7.65
CA LEU A 142 -7.43 9.82 -7.92
C LEU A 142 -7.77 10.75 -6.76
N ALA A 143 -8.90 10.52 -6.08
CA ALA A 143 -9.31 11.28 -4.89
C ALA A 143 -8.33 11.05 -3.72
N LEU A 144 -7.79 9.83 -3.59
CA LEU A 144 -6.74 9.48 -2.64
C LEU A 144 -5.33 9.88 -3.09
N GLY A 145 -5.20 10.62 -4.20
CA GLY A 145 -3.93 11.17 -4.67
C GLY A 145 -3.07 10.24 -5.53
N LEU A 146 -3.53 9.02 -5.84
CA LEU A 146 -2.80 8.13 -6.75
C LEU A 146 -2.89 8.62 -8.19
N GLY A 147 -1.79 8.50 -8.94
CA GLY A 147 -1.72 8.89 -10.35
C GLY A 147 -1.60 10.40 -10.58
N ARG A 148 -1.27 11.16 -9.54
CA ARG A 148 -0.92 12.58 -9.62
C ARG A 148 0.53 12.76 -9.19
N ASP A 149 1.23 13.66 -9.88
CA ASP A 149 2.54 14.10 -9.42
C ASP A 149 2.38 14.91 -8.13
N ILE A 150 3.32 14.69 -7.20
CA ILE A 150 3.46 15.53 -6.02
C ILE A 150 4.09 16.84 -6.52
N SER A 151 3.24 17.82 -6.82
CA SER A 151 3.67 19.16 -7.22
C SER A 151 3.83 20.03 -5.98
N CYS A 152 5.04 20.59 -5.82
CA CYS A 152 5.34 21.65 -4.87
C CYS A 152 4.85 23.01 -5.37
#